data_AF-A0A941KBL5-F1
#
_entry.id   AF-A0A941KBL5-F1
#
_cell.length_a   1.000
_cell.length_b   1.000
_cell.length_c   1.000
_cell.angle_alpha   90.00
_cell.angle_beta   90.00
_cell.angle_gamma   90.00
#
_symmetry.space_group_name_H-M   'P 1'
#
loop_
_entity.id
_entity.type
_entity.pdbx_description
1 polymer ?
#
loop_
_entity_poly.entity_id
_entity_poly.type
_entity_poly.pdbx_seq_one_letter_code
_entity_poly.pdbx_strand_id
1 'polypeptide(L)'
;MPPLPVNPRLPLSLPLCLYLLFLAFAAPVAAQQADGAQLFARRCASCHAIEPGATGGAPNLAGVIRDSLGLTGTKFGCGLAQCGACTVHVDGAPVPACQTWISDVEGSEVTTIEGLSPGGTHPLQRAWIAGQVPQCG
;
A
#
# COMPACT_ATOMS: atom_id res chain seq x y z
N MET A 1 -10.40 -57.75 8.84
CA MET A 1 -11.09 -56.54 9.34
C MET A 1 -12.09 -56.12 8.25
N PRO A 2 -13.39 -56.02 8.55
CA PRO A 2 -14.47 -55.86 7.57
C PRO A 2 -14.63 -54.42 7.06
N PRO A 3 -15.17 -54.20 5.84
CA PRO A 3 -15.51 -52.86 5.34
C PRO A 3 -16.70 -52.28 6.11
N LEU A 4 -16.61 -51.00 6.50
CA LEU A 4 -17.72 -50.28 7.15
C LEU A 4 -18.78 -49.88 6.11
N PRO A 5 -20.08 -49.93 6.47
CA PRO A 5 -21.18 -49.64 5.57
C PRO A 5 -21.33 -48.14 5.29
N VAL A 6 -21.44 -47.79 4.00
CA VAL A 6 -21.90 -46.47 3.55
C VAL A 6 -23.39 -46.37 3.84
N ASN A 7 -23.79 -45.48 4.76
CA ASN A 7 -25.19 -45.30 5.16
C ASN A 7 -25.90 -44.27 4.26
N PRO A 8 -26.89 -44.65 3.43
CA PRO A 8 -27.51 -43.78 2.44
C PRO A 8 -28.77 -43.09 3.00
N ARG A 9 -28.63 -42.31 4.08
CA ARG A 9 -29.75 -41.63 4.72
C ARG A 9 -29.36 -40.25 5.25
N LEU A 10 -29.31 -39.25 4.37
CA LEU A 10 -29.51 -37.85 4.78
C LEU A 10 -31.01 -37.55 4.80
N PRO A 11 -31.60 -37.11 5.93
CA PRO A 11 -33.00 -36.75 6.01
C PRO A 11 -33.23 -35.37 5.36
N LEU A 12 -33.92 -35.38 4.23
CA LEU A 12 -34.42 -34.21 3.50
C LEU A 12 -35.66 -33.61 4.20
N SER A 13 -35.55 -33.25 5.47
CA SER A 13 -36.70 -32.76 6.25
C SER A 13 -36.34 -31.88 7.46
N LEU A 14 -35.25 -31.12 7.39
CA LEU A 14 -35.04 -30.04 8.36
C LEU A 14 -36.02 -28.88 8.07
N PRO A 15 -36.83 -28.45 9.06
CA PRO A 15 -37.81 -27.39 8.89
C PRO A 15 -37.12 -26.08 8.51
N LEU A 16 -37.72 -25.30 7.60
CA LEU A 16 -37.22 -24.00 7.11
C LEU A 16 -36.71 -23.07 8.23
N CYS A 17 -37.27 -23.19 9.44
CA CYS A 17 -36.86 -22.45 10.64
C CYS A 17 -35.41 -22.74 11.09
N LEU A 18 -34.95 -24.00 11.00
CA LEU A 18 -33.57 -24.37 11.32
C LEU A 18 -32.58 -23.90 10.25
N TYR A 19 -33.02 -23.83 8.99
CA TYR A 19 -32.22 -23.26 7.90
C TYR A 19 -32.04 -21.74 8.06
N LEU A 20 -33.07 -21.02 8.52
CA LEU A 20 -33.00 -19.59 8.80
C LEU A 20 -32.15 -19.26 10.04
N LEU A 21 -32.14 -20.12 11.08
CA LEU A 21 -31.22 -20.00 12.21
C LEU A 21 -29.76 -20.22 11.81
N PHE A 22 -29.50 -21.13 10.87
CA PHE A 22 -28.17 -21.34 10.30
C PHE A 22 -27.69 -20.12 9.48
N LEU A 23 -28.58 -19.45 8.74
CA LEU A 23 -28.26 -18.20 8.03
C LEU A 23 -28.02 -17.01 8.99
N ALA A 24 -28.66 -16.98 10.16
CA ALA A 24 -28.44 -15.93 11.16
C ALA A 24 -27.08 -16.03 11.88
N PHE A 25 -26.44 -17.21 11.90
CA PHE A 25 -25.05 -17.39 12.36
C PHE A 25 -24.01 -17.29 11.23
N ALA A 26 -24.45 -17.09 9.99
CA ALA A 26 -23.61 -17.05 8.80
C ALA A 26 -23.51 -15.64 8.20
N ALA A 27 -23.26 -14.63 9.04
CA ALA A 27 -22.55 -13.41 8.67
C ALA A 27 -22.13 -12.65 9.95
N PRO A 28 -20.91 -12.09 10.05
CA PRO A 28 -19.85 -12.03 9.07
C PRO A 28 -18.62 -12.84 9.50
N VAL A 29 -17.90 -13.41 8.53
CA VAL A 29 -16.46 -13.67 8.68
C VAL A 29 -15.73 -12.32 8.70
N ALA A 30 -15.93 -11.54 9.76
CA ALA A 30 -15.28 -10.24 10.00
C ALA A 30 -13.96 -10.40 10.77
N ALA A 31 -13.30 -11.56 10.69
CA ALA A 31 -12.09 -11.82 11.46
C ALA A 31 -11.25 -12.94 10.84
N GLN A 32 -10.85 -12.83 9.57
CA GLN A 32 -9.77 -13.68 9.04
C GLN A 32 -9.15 -13.05 7.79
N GLN A 33 -8.28 -12.07 8.03
CA GLN A 33 -6.97 -11.89 7.37
C GLN A 33 -6.28 -10.71 8.07
N ALA A 34 -5.93 -10.91 9.33
CA ALA A 34 -4.79 -10.22 9.92
C ALA A 34 -3.54 -11.01 9.49
N ASP A 35 -3.24 -10.97 8.19
CA ASP A 35 -1.99 -11.50 7.65
C ASP A 35 -0.86 -10.63 8.19
N GLY A 36 0.30 -11.23 8.45
CA GLY A 36 1.44 -10.63 9.18
C GLY A 36 2.03 -9.33 8.64
N ALA A 37 1.42 -8.70 7.63
CA ALA A 37 1.74 -7.38 7.09
C ALA A 37 1.38 -6.23 8.05
N GLN A 38 0.44 -6.41 8.99
CA GLN A 38 0.07 -5.33 9.92
C GLN A 38 1.05 -5.10 11.08
N LEU A 39 2.11 -5.92 11.21
CA LEU A 39 3.06 -5.85 12.33
C LEU A 39 4.32 -5.02 12.05
N PHE A 40 4.54 -4.54 10.82
CA PHE A 40 5.71 -3.72 10.46
C PHE A 40 5.45 -2.21 10.41
N ALA A 41 4.20 -1.78 10.62
CA ALA A 41 3.83 -0.37 10.63
C ALA A 41 3.81 0.22 12.06
N ARG A 42 4.98 0.36 12.70
CA ARG A 42 5.09 1.20 13.90
C ARG A 42 6.38 2.01 13.97
N ARG A 43 6.33 3.17 13.28
CA ARG A 43 6.62 4.55 13.76
C ARG A 43 7.35 5.39 12.70
N CYS A 44 6.58 6.01 11.82
CA CYS A 44 6.79 7.38 11.32
C CYS A 44 5.48 7.82 10.64
N ALA A 45 4.99 9.02 10.94
CA ALA A 45 3.62 9.43 10.62
C ALA A 45 3.34 9.67 9.11
N SER A 46 4.33 9.48 8.23
CA SER A 46 4.14 9.63 6.79
C SER A 46 5.11 8.82 5.90
N CYS A 47 5.84 7.87 6.47
CA CYS A 47 6.78 7.06 5.70
C CYS A 47 6.08 5.77 5.30
N HIS A 48 5.90 5.57 3.99
CA HIS A 48 5.27 4.37 3.47
C HIS A 48 6.34 3.28 3.33
N ALA A 49 6.15 2.16 4.03
CA ALA A 49 6.90 0.95 3.75
C ALA A 49 6.41 0.36 2.42
N ILE A 50 7.33 -0.07 1.57
CA ILE A 50 7.00 -0.72 0.29
C ILE A 50 7.00 -2.23 0.51
N GLU A 51 5.83 -2.86 0.36
CA GLU A 51 5.65 -4.32 0.54
C GLU A 51 6.25 -5.12 -0.64
N PRO A 52 6.82 -6.32 -0.38
CA PRO A 52 7.21 -7.24 -1.43
C PRO A 52 6.00 -7.66 -2.28
N GLY A 53 6.07 -7.39 -3.58
CA GLY A 53 5.04 -7.82 -4.54
C GLY A 53 4.09 -6.73 -5.02
N ALA A 54 4.42 -5.44 -4.86
CA ALA A 54 3.73 -4.33 -5.52
C ALA A 54 3.95 -4.34 -7.05
N THR A 55 3.57 -5.41 -7.75
CA THR A 55 3.63 -5.54 -9.22
C THR A 55 2.27 -5.23 -9.82
N GLY A 56 1.78 -4.01 -9.58
CA GLY A 56 0.65 -3.43 -10.32
C GLY A 56 1.14 -2.78 -11.62
N GLY A 57 1.83 -3.53 -12.50
CA GLY A 57 2.28 -3.04 -13.80
C GLY A 57 3.32 -1.90 -13.83
N ALA A 58 3.66 -1.32 -12.68
CA ALA A 58 4.64 -0.24 -12.56
C ALA A 58 6.08 -0.82 -12.51
N PRO A 59 6.97 -0.49 -13.46
CA PRO A 59 8.31 -1.07 -13.51
C PRO A 59 9.29 -0.44 -12.49
N ASN A 60 8.94 0.67 -11.84
CA ASN A 60 9.86 1.41 -10.96
C ASN A 60 9.14 2.03 -9.75
N LEU A 61 9.93 2.50 -8.78
CA LEU A 61 9.46 3.10 -7.54
C LEU A 61 8.53 4.31 -7.79
N ALA A 62 8.81 5.13 -8.80
CA ALA A 62 7.95 6.27 -9.14
C ALA A 62 6.54 5.84 -9.57
N GLY A 63 6.41 4.76 -10.35
CA GLY A 63 5.12 4.22 -10.75
C GLY A 63 4.34 3.64 -9.56
N VAL A 64 5.00 2.93 -8.63
CA VAL A 64 4.32 2.44 -7.42
C VAL A 64 3.81 3.59 -6.57
N ILE A 65 4.65 4.58 -6.29
CA ILE A 65 4.29 5.76 -5.47
C ILE A 65 3.07 6.47 -6.08
N ARG A 66 3.05 6.64 -7.41
CA ARG A 66 2.00 7.41 -8.08
C ARG A 66 0.74 6.60 -8.36
N ASP A 67 0.89 5.41 -8.93
CA ASP A 67 -0.22 4.65 -9.51
C ASP A 67 -0.80 3.65 -8.50
N SER A 68 0.05 3.06 -7.64
CA SER A 68 -0.40 2.11 -6.61
C SER A 68 -0.76 2.80 -5.30
N LEU A 69 0.05 3.77 -4.85
CA LEU A 69 -0.17 4.48 -3.58
C LEU A 69 -0.94 5.81 -3.74
N GLY A 70 -1.12 6.31 -4.96
CA GLY A 70 -1.84 7.57 -5.22
C GLY A 70 -1.11 8.83 -4.75
N LEU A 71 0.17 8.74 -4.40
CA LEU A 71 1.00 9.85 -3.92
C LEU A 71 1.58 10.61 -5.13
N THR A 72 0.81 11.56 -5.65
CA THR A 72 1.09 12.24 -6.93
C THR A 72 2.03 13.46 -6.85
N GLY A 73 2.51 13.78 -5.65
CA GLY A 73 3.47 14.85 -5.39
C GLY A 73 4.82 14.57 -6.04
N THR A 74 5.29 13.32 -5.99
CA THR A 74 6.45 12.85 -6.77
C THR A 74 6.13 12.90 -8.26
N LYS A 75 6.87 13.67 -9.05
CA LYS A 75 6.56 13.89 -10.48
C LYS A 75 7.33 12.93 -11.38
N PHE A 76 6.71 12.55 -12.49
CA PHE A 76 7.34 11.76 -13.54
C PHE A 76 7.55 12.62 -14.78
N GLY A 77 8.81 12.97 -15.08
CA GLY A 77 9.16 13.88 -16.17
C GLY A 77 9.90 13.18 -17.31
N CYS A 78 11.16 12.81 -17.08
CA CYS A 78 12.03 12.28 -18.13
C CYS A 78 12.21 10.76 -18.14
N GLY A 79 11.96 10.06 -17.03
CA GLY A 79 12.20 8.61 -16.92
C GLY A 79 13.67 8.16 -16.98
N LEU A 80 14.62 9.10 -17.01
CA LEU A 80 16.06 8.82 -17.22
C LEU A 80 16.96 9.45 -16.14
N ALA A 81 16.39 9.82 -14.99
CA ALA A 81 17.08 10.50 -13.87
C ALA A 81 17.76 11.86 -14.21
N GLN A 82 17.40 12.49 -15.33
CA GLN A 82 18.02 13.77 -15.74
C GLN A 82 17.34 15.01 -15.15
N CYS A 83 16.01 14.99 -14.99
CA CYS A 83 15.26 16.18 -14.56
C CYS A 83 15.12 16.33 -13.04
N GLY A 84 15.42 15.29 -12.26
CA GLY A 84 15.27 15.30 -10.79
C GLY A 84 13.83 15.38 -10.26
N ALA A 85 12.80 15.48 -11.11
CA ALA A 85 11.42 15.67 -10.67
C ALA A 85 10.83 14.47 -9.89
N CYS A 86 11.41 13.28 -10.07
CA CYS A 86 11.03 12.05 -9.38
C CYS A 86 11.89 11.77 -8.13
N THR A 87 12.58 12.78 -7.60
CA THR A 87 13.45 12.58 -6.44
C THR A 87 12.60 12.28 -5.21
N VAL A 88 12.95 11.19 -4.53
CA VAL A 88 12.42 10.79 -3.22
C VAL A 88 13.61 10.52 -2.30
N HIS A 89 13.37 10.44 -0.99
CA HIS A 89 14.41 10.05 -0.05
C HIS A 89 14.21 8.59 0.36
N VAL A 90 15.23 7.76 0.17
CA VAL A 90 15.30 6.38 0.67
C VAL A 90 16.33 6.35 1.78
N ASP A 91 15.90 5.99 3.00
CA ASP A 91 16.73 6.04 4.22
C ASP A 91 17.45 7.38 4.40
N GLY A 92 16.75 8.46 4.06
CA GLY A 92 17.23 9.84 4.14
C GLY A 92 18.08 10.31 2.95
N ALA A 93 18.51 9.43 2.05
CA ALA A 93 19.31 9.79 0.88
C ALA A 93 18.43 10.08 -0.35
N PRO A 94 18.69 11.16 -1.11
CA PRO A 94 17.93 11.47 -2.31
C PRO A 94 18.24 10.50 -3.44
N VAL A 95 17.20 9.87 -4.00
CA VAL A 95 17.32 8.90 -5.10
C VAL A 95 16.32 9.19 -6.22
N PRO A 96 16.68 8.90 -7.48
CA PRO A 96 15.78 9.09 -8.62
C PRO A 96 14.79 7.91 -8.75
N ALA A 97 13.57 8.06 -8.21
CA ALA A 97 12.59 6.98 -8.18
C ALA A 97 12.21 6.37 -9.56
N CYS A 98 12.40 7.11 -10.67
CA CYS A 98 12.13 6.60 -12.01
C CYS A 98 13.13 5.53 -12.49
N GLN A 99 14.32 5.46 -11.89
CA GLN A 99 15.39 4.49 -12.20
C GLN A 99 15.64 3.51 -11.04
N THR A 100 14.89 3.62 -9.94
CA THR A 100 15.00 2.76 -8.77
C THR A 100 13.99 1.63 -8.86
N TRP A 101 14.47 0.39 -8.77
CA TRP A 101 13.61 -0.79 -8.71
C TRP A 101 13.05 -0.97 -7.30
N ILE A 102 11.85 -1.53 -7.23
CA ILE A 102 11.17 -1.83 -5.95
C ILE A 102 12.03 -2.80 -5.12
N SER A 103 12.62 -3.80 -5.78
CA SER A 103 13.49 -4.80 -5.15
C SER A 103 14.68 -4.21 -4.41
N ASP A 104 15.15 -3.04 -4.84
CA ASP A 104 16.36 -2.42 -4.29
C ASP A 104 16.05 -1.61 -3.02
N VAL A 105 14.78 -1.33 -2.75
CA VAL A 105 14.31 -0.47 -1.66
C VAL A 105 13.32 -1.20 -0.74
N GLU A 106 13.23 -2.51 -0.87
CA GLU A 106 12.38 -3.33 -0.01
C GLU A 106 12.83 -3.19 1.45
N GLY A 107 11.87 -2.92 2.35
CA GLY A 107 12.14 -2.68 3.77
C GLY A 107 12.83 -1.34 4.10
N SER A 108 13.13 -0.51 3.10
CA SER A 108 13.69 0.84 3.30
C SER A 108 12.60 1.86 3.63
N GLU A 109 12.99 2.96 4.27
CA GLU A 109 12.09 4.08 4.57
C GLU A 109 12.05 5.05 3.38
N VAL A 110 10.89 5.13 2.71
CA VAL A 110 10.69 6.05 1.57
C VAL A 110 9.92 7.30 2.04
N THR A 111 10.53 8.47 1.84
CA THR A 111 9.92 9.78 2.10
C THR A 111 9.71 10.55 0.79
N THR A 112 8.47 10.97 0.55
CA THR A 112 8.06 11.81 -0.58
C THR A 112 7.70 13.23 -0.12
N ILE A 113 7.33 14.11 -1.04
CA ILE A 113 6.93 15.49 -0.71
C ILE A 113 5.72 15.53 0.25
N GLU A 114 4.80 14.57 0.12
CA GLU A 114 3.64 14.41 1.00
C GLU A 114 4.05 14.20 2.47
N GLY A 115 5.23 13.62 2.71
CA GLY A 115 5.76 13.38 4.05
C GLY A 115 6.35 14.57 4.78
N LEU A 116 6.55 15.71 4.10
CA LEU A 116 7.03 16.93 4.76
C LEU A 116 5.93 17.58 5.60
N SER A 117 4.79 17.85 4.96
CA SER A 117 3.60 18.41 5.59
C SER A 117 2.47 18.48 4.56
N PRO A 118 1.29 17.90 4.85
CA PRO A 118 0.11 18.01 3.98
C PRO A 118 -0.35 19.45 3.76
N GLY A 119 -0.18 20.32 4.76
CA GLY A 119 -0.67 21.71 4.73
C GLY A 119 0.35 22.75 4.29
N GLY A 120 1.50 22.35 3.74
CA GLY A 120 2.54 23.32 3.35
C GLY A 120 3.24 24.04 4.51
N THR A 121 3.11 23.55 5.75
CA THR A 121 3.63 24.22 6.96
C THR A 121 5.07 23.88 7.27
N HIS A 122 5.68 22.93 6.55
CA HIS A 122 7.10 22.59 6.72
C HIS A 122 7.96 23.84 6.52
N PRO A 123 8.99 24.10 7.35
CA PRO A 123 9.80 25.32 7.25
C PRO A 123 10.36 25.57 5.84
N LEU A 124 10.78 24.51 5.15
CA LEU A 124 11.24 24.60 3.75
C LEU A 124 10.12 25.01 2.79
N GLN A 125 8.92 24.43 2.91
CA GLN A 125 7.77 24.79 2.07
C GLN A 125 7.38 26.26 2.28
N ARG A 126 7.35 26.73 3.53
CA ARG A 126 7.09 28.14 3.86
C ARG A 126 8.12 29.08 3.27
N ALA A 127 9.41 28.72 3.36
CA ALA A 127 10.48 29.49 2.74
C ALA A 127 10.35 29.54 1.20
N TRP A 128 9.97 28.42 0.58
CA TRP A 128 9.73 28.31 -0.87
C TRP A 128 8.62 29.26 -1.33
N ILE A 129 7.53 29.34 -0.57
CA ILE A 129 6.40 30.26 -0.81
C ILE A 129 6.85 31.71 -0.59
N ALA A 130 7.52 32.00 0.52
CA ALA A 130 7.99 33.36 0.83
C ALA A 130 8.95 33.90 -0.24
N GLY A 131 9.80 33.03 -0.78
CA GLY A 131 10.72 33.36 -1.87
C GLY A 131 10.10 33.42 -3.27
N GLN A 132 8.80 33.11 -3.41
CA GLN A 132 8.10 33.06 -4.71
C GLN A 132 8.85 32.20 -5.76
N VAL A 133 9.42 31.07 -5.32
CA VAL A 133 10.20 30.16 -6.16
C VAL A 133 9.37 29.41 -7.22
N PRO A 134 8.17 28.87 -6.90
CA PRO A 134 7.44 28.04 -7.86
C PRO A 134 6.76 28.90 -8.93
N GLN A 135 6.75 28.40 -10.17
CA GLN A 135 6.00 29.00 -11.28
C GLN A 135 4.90 28.04 -11.75
N CYS A 136 5.29 26.95 -12.42
CA CYS A 136 4.39 25.87 -12.83
C CYS A 136 4.30 24.72 -11.83
N GLY A 137 5.12 24.76 -10.78
CA GLY A 137 5.24 23.75 -9.71
C GLY A 137 6.35 24.11 -8.76
#